data_AF-F4WEQ9-F1
#
_entry.id   AF-F4WEQ9-F1
#
_cell.length_a   1.000
_cell.length_b   1.000
_cell.length_c   1.000
_cell.angle_alpha   90.00
_cell.angle_beta   90.00
_cell.angle_gamma   90.00
#
_symmetry.space_group_name_H-M   'P 1'
#
loop_
_entity.id
_entity.type
_entity.pdbx_description
1 polymer ?
#
loop_
_entity_poly.entity_id
_entity_poly.type
_entity_poly.pdbx_seq_one_letter_code
_entity_poly.pdbx_strand_id
1 'polypeptide(L)'
;MPWEITTKRAVISVRTTENACFAWSMVAALYLAEKYMDRESSYPHYTTVLNLANIESPVTLKDISKFERLNAVSTTCIKNKQVLSLRLINEKKEKHVNVLYVQDPRNDGIGHFAWIKNLSRLVSSQISRKKNKKFFCDRCLHYFNTNEKLQSHVMDCEKMNDSAIRLPSVVDKWLEFEDHCNKQSAPFIVYADLGCVLRKMELDRKNASSSSYTYQQHEIFSIGYYV
;
A
#
# COMPACT_ATOMS: atom_id res chain seq x y z
N MET A 1 -9.39 -11.74 14.08
CA MET A 1 -8.53 -10.54 14.03
C MET A 1 -7.38 -10.64 15.03
N PRO A 2 -6.13 -10.34 14.63
CA PRO A 2 -4.97 -10.32 15.52
C PRO A 2 -5.10 -9.32 16.69
N TRP A 3 -4.45 -9.62 17.82
CA TRP A 3 -4.56 -8.83 19.05
C TRP A 3 -3.88 -7.46 18.91
N GLU A 4 -2.80 -7.37 18.12
CA GLU A 4 -2.03 -6.16 17.85
C GLU A 4 -2.84 -5.09 17.11
N ILE A 5 -3.82 -5.53 16.30
CA ILE A 5 -4.75 -4.63 15.61
C ILE A 5 -5.90 -4.25 16.54
N THR A 6 -6.44 -5.22 17.26
CA THR A 6 -7.63 -5.05 18.10
C THR A 6 -7.39 -4.05 19.23
N THR A 7 -6.23 -4.13 19.88
CA THR A 7 -5.82 -3.20 20.96
C THR A 7 -5.75 -1.74 20.51
N LYS A 8 -5.43 -1.50 19.23
CA LYS A 8 -5.36 -0.15 18.68
C LYS A 8 -6.74 0.49 18.54
N ARG A 9 -7.85 -0.25 18.56
CA ARG A 9 -9.22 0.27 18.36
C ARG A 9 -9.36 1.17 17.13
N ALA A 10 -8.60 0.87 16.08
CA ALA A 10 -8.52 1.66 14.84
C ALA A 10 -9.22 1.00 13.65
N VAL A 11 -9.63 -0.26 13.83
CA VAL A 11 -10.23 -1.12 12.83
C VAL A 11 -11.54 -1.67 13.37
N ILE A 12 -12.55 -1.76 12.52
CA ILE A 12 -13.83 -2.39 12.80
C ILE A 12 -13.95 -3.62 11.90
N SER A 13 -14.07 -4.77 12.55
CA SER A 13 -14.36 -6.03 11.89
C SER A 13 -15.77 -6.43 12.27
N VAL A 14 -16.71 -6.30 11.34
CA VAL A 14 -18.05 -6.84 11.51
C VAL A 14 -17.93 -8.37 11.52
N ARG A 15 -18.54 -9.01 12.51
CA ARG A 15 -18.53 -10.47 12.64
C ARG A 15 -19.59 -11.04 11.72
N THR A 16 -19.16 -11.85 10.76
CA THR A 16 -20.04 -12.48 9.78
C THR A 16 -19.74 -13.96 9.67
N THR A 17 -20.77 -14.76 9.42
CA THR A 17 -20.66 -16.19 9.11
C THR A 17 -20.54 -16.48 7.61
N GLU A 18 -20.83 -15.50 6.76
CA GLU A 18 -21.09 -15.72 5.32
C GLU A 18 -19.88 -15.42 4.40
N ASN A 19 -18.65 -15.38 4.92
CA ASN A 19 -17.45 -14.97 4.16
C ASN A 19 -17.57 -13.59 3.45
N ALA A 20 -18.59 -12.79 3.78
CA ALA A 20 -18.90 -11.50 3.17
C ALA A 20 -18.17 -10.32 3.87
N CYS A 21 -17.01 -10.57 4.47
CA CYS A 21 -16.28 -9.60 5.29
C CYS A 21 -15.94 -8.30 4.56
N PHE A 22 -15.68 -8.37 3.24
CA PHE A 22 -15.45 -7.18 2.41
C PHE A 22 -16.69 -6.30 2.31
N ALA A 23 -17.85 -6.90 1.98
CA ALA A 23 -19.11 -6.17 1.83
C ALA A 23 -19.51 -5.51 3.15
N TRP A 24 -19.44 -6.24 4.27
CA TRP A 24 -19.70 -5.68 5.58
C TRP A 24 -18.72 -4.58 5.99
N SER A 25 -17.45 -4.66 5.58
CA SER A 25 -16.48 -3.57 5.79
C SER A 25 -16.86 -2.31 5.02
N MET A 26 -17.35 -2.45 3.79
CA MET A 26 -17.84 -1.33 3.00
C MET A 26 -19.09 -0.70 3.63
N VAL A 27 -20.05 -1.52 4.05
CA VAL A 27 -21.25 -1.03 4.75
C VAL A 27 -20.89 -0.30 6.02
N ALA A 28 -20.02 -0.86 6.87
CA ALA A 28 -19.62 -0.22 8.12
C ALA A 28 -18.94 1.14 7.91
N ALA A 29 -18.21 1.31 6.80
CA ALA A 29 -17.57 2.56 6.44
C ALA A 29 -18.56 3.61 5.90
N LEU A 30 -19.56 3.17 5.14
CA LEU A 30 -20.53 4.04 4.47
C LEU A 30 -21.74 4.39 5.34
N TYR A 31 -22.11 3.51 6.26
CA TYR A 31 -23.26 3.63 7.16
C TYR A 31 -22.77 3.52 8.60
N LEU A 32 -22.40 4.66 9.19
CA LEU A 32 -21.81 4.68 10.53
C LEU A 32 -22.84 4.29 11.60
N ALA A 33 -22.52 3.26 12.39
CA ALA A 33 -23.29 2.88 13.57
C ALA A 33 -22.71 3.52 14.84
N GLU A 34 -23.58 3.99 15.75
CA GLU A 34 -23.15 4.57 17.02
C GLU A 34 -22.75 3.51 18.06
N LYS A 35 -23.41 2.35 18.04
CA LYS A 35 -23.23 1.27 19.01
C LYS A 35 -23.06 -0.08 18.34
N TYR A 36 -22.31 -0.96 19.01
CA TYR A 36 -22.09 -2.35 18.58
C TYR A 36 -21.61 -2.47 17.13
N MET A 37 -20.66 -1.61 16.74
CA MET A 37 -20.15 -1.52 15.37
C MET A 37 -19.57 -2.83 14.80
N ASP A 38 -19.34 -3.85 15.64
CA ASP A 38 -18.88 -5.17 15.24
C ASP A 38 -20.01 -6.16 14.89
N ARG A 39 -21.28 -5.76 14.99
CA ARG A 39 -22.46 -6.60 14.71
C ARG A 39 -23.12 -6.23 13.39
N GLU A 40 -23.55 -7.24 12.64
CA GLU A 40 -24.29 -7.06 11.37
C GLU A 40 -25.61 -6.31 11.58
N SER A 41 -26.32 -6.60 12.67
CA SER A 41 -27.62 -5.98 12.99
C SER A 41 -27.54 -4.47 13.26
N SER A 42 -26.34 -3.91 13.45
CA SER A 42 -26.14 -2.46 13.57
C SER A 42 -26.20 -1.73 12.23
N TYR A 43 -26.28 -2.46 11.11
CA TYR A 43 -26.18 -1.91 9.76
C TYR A 43 -27.29 -2.44 8.85
N PRO A 44 -27.63 -1.71 7.77
CA PRO A 44 -28.44 -2.29 6.70
C PRO A 44 -27.71 -3.49 6.07
N HIS A 45 -28.47 -4.48 5.63
CA HIS A 45 -27.90 -5.66 4.98
C HIS A 45 -27.14 -5.26 3.71
N TYR A 46 -25.93 -5.80 3.51
CA TYR A 46 -25.05 -5.32 2.44
C TYR A 46 -25.64 -5.45 1.03
N THR A 47 -26.49 -6.45 0.78
CA THR A 47 -27.15 -6.66 -0.52
C THR A 47 -28.18 -5.59 -0.88
N THR A 48 -28.70 -4.84 0.10
CA THR A 48 -29.70 -3.79 -0.17
C THR A 48 -29.06 -2.45 -0.50
N VAL A 49 -27.81 -2.24 -0.06
CA VAL A 49 -27.11 -0.96 -0.17
C VAL A 49 -25.89 -1.00 -1.10
N LEU A 50 -25.34 -2.17 -1.39
CA LEU A 50 -24.20 -2.35 -2.30
C LEU A 50 -24.62 -3.11 -3.56
N ASN A 51 -24.11 -2.65 -4.70
CA ASN A 51 -24.18 -3.37 -5.95
C ASN A 51 -23.01 -4.37 -6.06
N LEU A 52 -23.32 -5.65 -5.86
CA LEU A 52 -22.38 -6.77 -5.98
C LEU A 52 -22.62 -7.61 -7.23
N ALA A 53 -23.18 -7.01 -8.30
CA ALA A 53 -23.46 -7.74 -9.54
C ALA A 53 -22.21 -8.43 -10.09
N ASN A 54 -22.29 -9.76 -10.21
CA ASN A 54 -21.19 -10.62 -10.67
C ASN A 54 -19.93 -10.54 -9.79
N ILE A 55 -20.08 -10.30 -8.48
CA ILE A 55 -19.02 -10.38 -7.48
C ILE A 55 -19.46 -11.40 -6.43
N GLU A 56 -18.82 -12.56 -6.44
CA GLU A 56 -19.11 -13.63 -5.48
C GLU A 56 -18.19 -13.50 -4.26
N SER A 57 -18.69 -13.95 -3.11
CA SER A 57 -17.88 -14.03 -1.90
C SER A 57 -17.15 -15.37 -1.84
N PRO A 58 -15.90 -15.42 -1.37
CA PRO A 58 -15.09 -14.31 -0.84
C PRO A 58 -14.54 -13.39 -1.94
N VAL A 59 -14.68 -12.08 -1.72
CA VAL A 59 -14.20 -11.05 -2.67
C VAL A 59 -12.68 -11.08 -2.74
N THR A 60 -12.12 -11.19 -3.94
CA THR A 60 -10.67 -11.15 -4.17
C THR A 60 -10.20 -9.72 -4.48
N LEU A 61 -8.89 -9.47 -4.39
CA LEU A 61 -8.31 -8.16 -4.74
C LEU A 61 -8.61 -7.73 -6.20
N LYS A 62 -8.81 -8.69 -7.11
CA LYS A 62 -9.17 -8.44 -8.52
C LYS A 62 -10.59 -7.87 -8.64
N ASP A 63 -11.51 -8.35 -7.79
CA ASP A 63 -12.91 -7.94 -7.79
C ASP A 63 -13.13 -6.53 -7.25
N ILE A 64 -12.21 -6.01 -6.44
CA ILE A 64 -12.31 -4.66 -5.86
C ILE A 64 -12.38 -3.60 -6.97
N SER A 65 -11.61 -3.76 -8.04
CA SER A 65 -11.66 -2.83 -9.19
C SER A 65 -13.04 -2.79 -9.84
N LYS A 66 -13.74 -3.93 -9.86
CA LYS A 66 -15.11 -4.05 -10.38
C LYS A 66 -16.10 -3.43 -9.40
N PHE A 67 -15.97 -3.73 -8.10
CA PHE A 67 -16.79 -3.17 -7.04
C PHE A 67 -16.77 -1.64 -7.03
N GLU A 68 -15.58 -1.04 -7.12
CA GLU A 68 -15.39 0.41 -7.12
C GLU A 68 -16.11 1.10 -8.30
N ARG A 69 -16.11 0.46 -9.47
CA ARG A 69 -16.86 0.95 -10.64
C ARG A 69 -18.37 0.86 -10.42
N LEU A 70 -18.86 -0.26 -9.91
CA LEU A 70 -20.29 -0.50 -9.70
C LEU A 70 -20.92 0.42 -8.65
N ASN A 71 -20.17 0.79 -7.61
CA ASN A 71 -20.69 1.54 -6.46
C ASN A 71 -20.24 3.01 -6.42
N ALA A 72 -19.44 3.45 -7.39
CA ALA A 72 -18.80 4.77 -7.38
C ALA A 72 -18.02 5.07 -6.07
N VAL A 73 -17.35 4.05 -5.51
CA VAL A 73 -16.49 4.15 -4.31
C VAL A 73 -15.03 3.92 -4.72
N SER A 74 -14.08 4.47 -3.97
CA SER A 74 -12.65 4.16 -4.08
C SER A 74 -12.16 3.46 -2.82
N THR A 75 -11.31 2.44 -2.96
CA THR A 75 -10.92 1.57 -1.84
C THR A 75 -9.41 1.42 -1.77
N THR A 76 -8.81 1.79 -0.63
CA THR A 76 -7.38 1.51 -0.36
C THR A 76 -7.28 0.23 0.44
N CYS A 77 -6.48 -0.73 -0.03
CA CYS A 77 -6.23 -1.98 0.68
C CYS A 77 -4.85 -1.99 1.32
N ILE A 78 -4.77 -2.16 2.63
CA ILE A 78 -3.53 -2.15 3.40
C ILE A 78 -3.30 -3.54 4.02
N LYS A 79 -2.08 -4.09 3.90
CA LYS A 79 -1.73 -5.38 4.53
C LYS A 79 -1.28 -5.16 5.99
N ASN A 80 -1.60 -6.08 6.90
CA ASN A 80 -1.30 -5.93 8.33
C ASN A 80 0.21 -5.82 8.68
N LYS A 81 1.07 -6.59 8.01
CA LYS A 81 2.49 -6.70 8.41
C LYS A 81 3.35 -5.49 8.00
N GLN A 82 2.97 -4.79 6.94
CA GLN A 82 3.63 -3.57 6.47
C GLN A 82 2.56 -2.66 5.86
N VAL A 83 2.65 -1.35 6.10
CA VAL A 83 1.80 -0.32 5.45
C VAL A 83 2.18 -0.23 3.97
N LEU A 84 1.86 -1.29 3.24
CA LEU A 84 2.01 -1.39 1.81
C LEU A 84 0.61 -1.35 1.24
N SER A 85 0.39 -0.41 0.32
CA SER A 85 -0.84 -0.43 -0.45
C SER A 85 -0.80 -1.67 -1.34
N LEU A 86 -1.81 -2.54 -1.23
CA LEU A 86 -1.97 -3.67 -2.12
C LEU A 86 -2.46 -3.23 -3.51
N ARG A 87 -2.94 -1.99 -3.63
CA ARG A 87 -3.46 -1.44 -4.88
C ARG A 87 -3.34 0.08 -4.91
N LEU A 88 -2.77 0.61 -5.99
CA LEU A 88 -2.82 2.04 -6.25
C LEU A 88 -4.20 2.45 -6.74
N ILE A 89 -4.68 3.56 -6.19
CA ILE A 89 -5.91 4.19 -6.64
C ILE A 89 -5.56 5.17 -7.74
N ASN A 90 -6.19 5.02 -8.89
CA ASN A 90 -6.00 5.95 -10.00
C ASN A 90 -6.72 7.26 -9.74
N GLU A 91 -7.96 7.18 -9.24
CA GLU A 91 -8.80 8.35 -8.98
C GLU A 91 -9.51 8.18 -7.63
N LYS A 92 -9.32 9.16 -6.74
CA LYS A 92 -10.02 9.19 -5.47
C LYS A 92 -11.45 9.68 -5.71
N LYS A 93 -12.43 8.83 -5.43
CA LYS A 93 -13.85 9.20 -5.48
C LYS A 93 -14.26 9.91 -4.19
N GLU A 94 -15.38 10.64 -4.26
CA GLU A 94 -15.97 11.33 -3.09
C GLU A 94 -16.12 10.38 -1.89
N LYS A 95 -16.62 9.17 -2.15
CA LYS A 95 -16.64 8.09 -1.18
C LYS A 95 -15.34 7.29 -1.27
N HIS A 96 -14.54 7.36 -0.21
CA HIS A 96 -13.28 6.65 -0.09
C HIS A 96 -13.24 5.79 1.18
N VAL A 97 -12.85 4.52 1.05
CA VAL A 97 -12.79 3.58 2.17
C VAL A 97 -11.41 2.94 2.27
N ASN A 98 -10.79 3.07 3.44
CA ASN A 98 -9.56 2.35 3.78
C ASN A 98 -9.91 0.99 4.41
N VAL A 99 -9.47 -0.11 3.82
CA VAL A 99 -9.65 -1.47 4.35
C VAL A 99 -8.33 -2.15 4.68
N LEU A 100 -8.35 -2.91 5.76
CA LEU A 100 -7.27 -3.77 6.20
C LEU A 100 -7.51 -5.17 5.64
N TYR A 101 -6.51 -5.71 4.96
CA TYR A 101 -6.47 -7.10 4.52
C TYR A 101 -5.59 -7.91 5.48
N VAL A 102 -6.19 -8.92 6.09
CA VAL A 102 -5.52 -9.84 7.02
C VAL A 102 -5.55 -11.24 6.42
N GLN A 103 -4.40 -11.69 5.90
CA GLN A 103 -4.24 -13.04 5.38
C GLN A 103 -4.18 -14.05 6.55
N ASP A 104 -4.93 -15.15 6.49
CA ASP A 104 -4.80 -16.24 7.45
C ASP A 104 -3.54 -17.06 7.10
N PRO A 105 -2.57 -17.20 8.01
CA PRO A 105 -1.35 -17.98 7.75
C PRO A 105 -1.60 -19.49 7.54
N ARG A 106 -2.82 -19.98 7.77
CA ARG A 106 -3.18 -21.39 7.59
C ARG A 106 -3.95 -21.67 6.29
N ASN A 107 -4.33 -20.61 5.55
CA ASN A 107 -5.14 -20.76 4.35
C ASN A 107 -4.70 -19.72 3.31
N ASP A 108 -3.84 -20.15 2.37
CA ASP A 108 -3.13 -19.26 1.44
C ASP A 108 -4.04 -18.47 0.49
N GLY A 109 -5.33 -18.81 0.39
CA GLY A 109 -6.27 -18.18 -0.54
C GLY A 109 -7.32 -17.23 0.06
N ILE A 110 -7.58 -17.26 1.38
CA ILE A 110 -8.73 -16.54 1.97
C ILE A 110 -8.24 -15.56 3.02
N GLY A 111 -8.14 -14.29 2.64
CA GLY A 111 -7.89 -13.20 3.58
C GLY A 111 -9.19 -12.53 4.06
N HIS A 112 -9.12 -12.00 5.27
CA HIS A 112 -10.21 -11.31 5.93
C HIS A 112 -10.08 -9.79 5.75
N PHE A 113 -11.16 -9.14 5.33
CA PHE A 113 -11.23 -7.68 5.21
C PHE A 113 -11.88 -7.05 6.45
N ALA A 114 -11.36 -5.89 6.84
CA ALA A 114 -11.99 -5.05 7.85
C ALA A 114 -11.82 -3.57 7.55
N TRP A 115 -12.76 -2.77 8.03
CA TRP A 115 -12.72 -1.32 7.83
C TRP A 115 -11.72 -0.63 8.76
N ILE A 116 -10.85 0.20 8.20
CA ILE A 116 -9.94 1.07 8.95
C ILE A 116 -10.61 2.42 9.19
N LYS A 117 -11.22 2.58 10.37
CA LYS A 117 -11.83 3.86 10.76
C LYS A 117 -10.81 4.96 11.08
N ASN A 118 -9.58 4.59 11.47
CA ASN A 118 -8.54 5.56 11.79
C ASN A 118 -7.16 5.04 11.42
N LEU A 119 -6.73 5.36 10.20
CA LEU A 119 -5.44 4.92 9.67
C LEU A 119 -4.28 5.42 10.55
N SER A 120 -4.29 6.69 10.94
CA SER A 120 -3.21 7.23 11.78
C SER A 120 -3.04 6.47 13.07
N ARG A 121 -4.11 6.06 13.74
CA ARG A 121 -4.06 5.28 14.97
C ARG A 121 -3.60 3.84 14.73
N LEU A 122 -3.93 3.28 13.57
CA LEU A 122 -3.49 1.93 13.19
C LEU A 122 -1.97 1.87 12.97
N VAL A 123 -1.39 2.86 12.30
CA VAL A 123 0.00 2.76 11.81
C VAL A 123 1.02 3.67 12.51
N SER A 124 0.59 4.68 13.28
CA SER A 124 1.52 5.65 13.90
C SER A 124 2.58 4.97 14.77
N SER A 125 2.19 3.95 15.54
CA SER A 125 3.10 3.22 16.42
C SER A 125 4.14 2.39 15.67
N GLN A 126 3.90 2.05 14.41
CA GLN A 126 4.87 1.35 13.55
C GLN A 126 5.90 2.31 12.95
N ILE A 127 5.54 3.59 12.82
CA ILE A 127 6.36 4.61 12.16
C ILE A 127 7.21 5.39 13.17
N SER A 128 6.65 5.71 14.35
CA SER A 128 7.32 6.53 15.34
C SER A 128 6.89 6.22 16.76
N ARG A 129 7.81 6.40 17.71
CA ARG A 129 7.50 6.39 19.15
C ARG A 129 6.75 7.66 19.60
N LYS A 130 6.75 8.72 18.77
CA LYS A 130 6.04 9.97 19.06
C LYS A 130 4.54 9.77 18.85
N LYS A 131 3.73 10.23 19.81
CA LYS A 131 2.26 10.09 19.81
C LYS A 131 1.52 11.13 18.94
N ASN A 132 2.23 11.85 18.08
CA ASN A 132 1.62 12.89 17.24
C ASN A 132 0.80 12.25 16.12
N LYS A 133 -0.37 12.84 15.84
CA LYS A 133 -1.21 12.45 14.69
C LYS A 133 -0.39 12.56 13.41
N LYS A 134 -0.55 11.56 12.54
CA LYS A 134 0.07 11.53 11.21
C LYS A 134 -1.02 11.60 10.17
N PHE A 135 -0.75 12.30 9.08
CA PHE A 135 -1.69 12.49 7.98
C PHE A 135 -1.20 11.66 6.80
N PHE A 136 -2.03 10.79 6.25
CA PHE A 136 -1.64 9.87 5.18
C PHE A 136 -2.30 10.29 3.89
N CYS A 137 -1.54 10.20 2.79
CA CYS A 137 -2.11 10.25 1.46
C CYS A 137 -2.82 8.92 1.17
N ASP A 138 -4.11 8.96 0.84
CA ASP A 138 -4.87 7.74 0.53
C ASP A 138 -4.34 7.03 -0.74
N ARG A 139 -3.64 7.75 -1.63
CA ARG A 139 -3.09 7.21 -2.88
C ARG A 139 -1.77 6.47 -2.68
N CYS A 140 -0.77 7.14 -2.12
CA CYS A 140 0.60 6.63 -1.99
C CYS A 140 0.96 6.15 -0.58
N LEU A 141 0.06 6.34 0.40
CA LEU A 141 0.27 6.07 1.83
C LEU A 141 1.48 6.79 2.45
N HIS A 142 2.04 7.79 1.77
CA HIS A 142 3.05 8.67 2.37
C HIS A 142 2.44 9.49 3.51
N TYR A 143 3.22 9.70 4.57
CA TYR A 143 2.73 10.36 5.77
C TYR A 143 3.37 11.73 5.99
N PHE A 144 2.58 12.63 6.56
CA PHE A 144 2.97 13.98 6.90
C PHE A 144 2.65 14.27 8.37
N ASN A 145 3.34 15.26 8.94
CA ASN A 145 3.10 15.70 10.32
C ASN A 145 1.96 16.72 10.43
N THR A 146 1.60 17.37 9.32
CA THR A 146 0.55 18.40 9.29
C THR A 146 -0.36 18.19 8.07
N ASN A 147 -1.59 18.68 8.16
CA ASN A 147 -2.58 18.51 7.09
C ASN A 147 -2.23 19.37 5.86
N GLU A 148 -1.64 20.54 6.05
CA GLU A 148 -1.27 21.47 4.97
C GLU A 148 -0.25 20.83 4.02
N LYS A 149 0.73 20.11 4.58
CA LYS A 149 1.71 19.36 3.78
C LYS A 149 1.07 18.21 3.01
N LEU A 150 0.08 17.54 3.60
CA LEU A 150 -0.68 16.52 2.89
C LEU A 150 -1.44 17.13 1.72
N GLN A 151 -2.13 18.25 1.91
CA GLN A 151 -2.90 18.90 0.83
C GLN A 151 -1.98 19.36 -0.31
N SER A 152 -0.83 19.96 0.00
CA SER A 152 0.18 20.29 -1.01
C SER A 152 0.64 19.04 -1.77
N HIS A 153 0.91 17.95 -1.06
CA HIS A 153 1.33 16.70 -1.68
C HIS A 153 0.26 16.07 -2.57
N VAL A 154 -1.03 16.09 -2.17
CA VAL A 154 -2.11 15.47 -2.96
C VAL A 154 -2.17 16.06 -4.37
N MET A 155 -2.01 17.39 -4.50
CA MET A 155 -2.01 18.09 -5.80
C MET A 155 -0.92 17.59 -6.76
N ASP A 156 0.26 17.26 -6.22
CA ASP A 156 1.39 16.75 -6.99
C ASP A 156 1.29 15.22 -7.18
N CYS A 157 0.82 14.52 -6.14
CA CYS A 157 0.67 13.07 -6.12
C CYS A 157 -0.37 12.59 -7.13
N GLU A 158 -1.40 13.39 -7.43
CA GLU A 158 -2.37 13.08 -8.50
C GLU A 158 -1.73 13.14 -9.89
N LYS A 159 -0.84 14.11 -10.12
CA LYS A 159 -0.16 14.33 -11.41
C LYS A 159 0.99 13.36 -11.67
N MET A 160 1.66 12.92 -10.61
CA MET A 160 2.80 12.00 -10.67
C MET A 160 2.28 10.56 -10.72
N ASN A 161 2.02 10.06 -11.93
CA ASN A 161 1.37 8.78 -12.16
C ASN A 161 2.36 7.61 -12.30
N ASP A 162 3.30 7.46 -11.37
CA ASP A 162 4.06 6.21 -11.25
C ASP A 162 4.34 5.92 -9.77
N SER A 163 3.97 4.71 -9.37
CA SER A 163 4.15 4.10 -8.06
C SER A 163 5.44 4.53 -7.37
N ALA A 164 5.38 4.87 -6.08
CA ALA A 164 6.59 5.08 -5.29
C ALA A 164 7.34 3.73 -5.13
N ILE A 165 8.38 3.53 -5.93
CA ILE A 165 9.30 2.39 -5.79
C ILE A 165 10.06 2.58 -4.49
N ARG A 166 9.74 1.76 -3.48
CA ARG A 166 10.51 1.71 -2.25
C ARG A 166 11.68 0.76 -2.46
N LEU A 167 12.87 1.32 -2.65
CA LEU A 167 14.10 0.52 -2.71
C LEU A 167 14.33 -0.21 -1.37
N PRO A 168 14.83 -1.44 -1.40
CA PRO A 168 15.19 -2.16 -0.19
C PRO A 168 16.18 -1.36 0.66
N SER A 169 15.98 -1.38 1.97
CA SER A 169 16.89 -0.73 2.92
C SER A 169 18.18 -1.54 3.03
N VAL A 170 19.25 -0.97 3.59
CA VAL A 170 20.51 -1.69 3.84
C VAL A 170 20.28 -2.93 4.74
N VAL A 171 19.22 -2.90 5.55
CA VAL A 171 18.82 -3.99 6.44
C VAL A 171 17.98 -5.04 5.70
N ASP A 172 17.12 -4.61 4.76
CA ASP A 172 16.23 -5.46 3.96
C ASP A 172 16.79 -5.70 2.55
N LYS A 173 18.11 -5.89 2.45
CA LYS A 173 18.84 -5.96 1.16
C LYS A 173 18.50 -7.16 0.29
N TRP A 174 17.95 -8.22 0.88
CA TRP A 174 17.61 -9.45 0.18
C TRP A 174 16.10 -9.51 -0.02
N LEU A 175 15.69 -9.55 -1.29
CA LEU A 175 14.31 -9.79 -1.70
C LEU A 175 14.23 -11.23 -2.21
N GLU A 176 13.39 -12.04 -1.59
CA GLU A 176 13.12 -13.40 -2.02
C GLU A 176 11.70 -13.46 -2.61
N PHE A 177 11.55 -14.16 -3.73
CA PHE A 177 10.25 -14.43 -4.32
C PHE A 177 9.66 -15.66 -3.61
N GLU A 178 8.66 -15.46 -2.76
CA GLU A 178 7.98 -16.57 -2.07
C GLU A 178 6.96 -17.28 -2.99
N ASP A 179 6.25 -16.53 -3.84
CA ASP A 179 5.18 -17.04 -4.71
C ASP A 179 5.53 -16.93 -6.20
N HIS A 180 6.29 -17.89 -6.71
CA HIS A 180 6.66 -17.95 -8.13
C HIS A 180 5.46 -18.03 -9.08
N CYS A 181 4.32 -18.55 -8.61
CA CYS A 181 3.09 -18.70 -9.39
C CYS A 181 2.32 -17.38 -9.59
N ASN A 182 2.61 -16.35 -8.80
CA ASN A 182 1.94 -15.04 -8.85
C ASN A 182 2.72 -14.00 -9.68
N LYS A 183 3.74 -14.42 -10.42
CA LYS A 183 4.50 -13.54 -11.31
C LYS A 183 3.57 -12.95 -12.36
N GLN A 184 3.53 -11.62 -12.45
CA GLN A 184 2.97 -10.98 -13.63
C GLN A 184 3.88 -11.30 -14.82
N SER A 185 3.30 -11.79 -15.91
CA SER A 185 4.04 -11.97 -17.15
C SER A 185 4.41 -10.59 -17.68
N ALA A 186 5.70 -10.25 -17.60
CA ALA A 186 6.21 -9.06 -18.25
C ALA A 186 6.09 -9.28 -19.77
N PRO A 187 5.47 -8.35 -20.53
CA PRO A 187 5.25 -8.53 -21.96
C PRO A 187 6.55 -8.71 -22.75
N PHE A 188 7.67 -8.22 -22.21
CA PHE A 188 9.05 -8.50 -22.64
C PHE A 188 10.00 -8.20 -21.47
N ILE A 189 11.20 -8.77 -21.46
CA ILE A 189 12.21 -8.56 -20.42
C ILE A 189 13.51 -8.12 -21.11
N VAL A 190 13.97 -6.90 -20.84
CA VAL A 190 15.26 -6.43 -21.34
C VAL A 190 16.32 -6.59 -20.26
N TYR A 191 17.35 -7.38 -20.56
CA TYR A 191 18.57 -7.44 -19.77
C TYR A 191 19.58 -6.47 -20.40
N ALA A 192 20.10 -5.52 -19.64
CA ALA A 192 21.14 -4.62 -20.11
C ALA A 192 22.38 -4.74 -19.22
N ASP A 193 23.55 -4.74 -19.85
CA ASP A 193 24.85 -4.70 -19.19
C ASP A 193 25.65 -3.48 -19.69
N LEU A 194 26.35 -2.83 -18.76
CA LEU A 194 27.15 -1.64 -19.04
C LEU A 194 28.62 -1.96 -18.78
N GLY A 195 29.41 -2.01 -19.84
CA GLY A 195 30.86 -2.04 -19.74
C GLY A 195 31.40 -0.64 -19.43
N CYS A 196 32.09 -0.49 -18.31
CA CYS A 196 32.74 0.76 -17.92
C CYS A 196 34.26 0.62 -17.94
N VAL A 197 34.93 1.64 -18.48
CA VAL A 197 36.38 1.81 -18.37
C VAL A 197 36.67 2.66 -17.12
N LEU A 198 37.68 2.25 -16.36
CA LEU A 198 38.12 2.96 -15.16
C LEU A 198 39.13 4.04 -15.53
N ARG A 199 38.69 5.30 -15.53
CA ARG A 199 39.59 6.45 -15.72
C ARG A 199 40.18 6.84 -14.37
N LYS A 200 41.52 6.86 -14.27
CA LYS A 200 42.19 7.41 -13.09
C LYS A 200 41.96 8.92 -13.06
N MET A 201 41.53 9.42 -11.92
CA MET A 201 41.35 10.85 -11.69
C MET A 201 42.70 11.44 -11.26
N GLU A 202 43.12 12.53 -11.90
CA GLU A 202 44.29 13.27 -11.42
C GLU A 202 43.93 14.03 -10.15
N LEU A 203 44.81 13.94 -9.15
CA LEU A 203 44.67 14.68 -7.91
C LEU A 203 44.79 16.18 -8.20
N ASP A 204 43.65 16.87 -8.22
CA ASP A 204 43.64 18.32 -8.17
C ASP A 204 44.38 18.77 -6.91
N ARG A 205 45.58 19.35 -7.08
CA ARG A 205 46.42 19.84 -5.97
C ARG A 205 45.72 20.83 -5.03
N LYS A 206 44.54 21.35 -5.41
CA LYS A 206 43.68 22.20 -4.58
C LYS A 206 42.91 21.44 -3.49
N ASN A 207 42.82 20.11 -3.55
CA ASN A 207 42.10 19.27 -2.59
C ASN A 207 43.01 18.48 -1.63
N ALA A 208 44.28 18.88 -1.46
CA ALA A 208 45.22 18.24 -0.55
C ALA A 208 44.82 18.31 0.95
N SER A 209 43.71 18.99 1.29
CA SER A 209 43.18 19.14 2.64
C SER A 209 41.97 18.25 2.95
N SER A 210 41.46 17.48 1.98
CA SER A 210 40.34 16.54 2.19
C SER A 210 40.86 15.11 2.40
N SER A 211 40.41 14.44 3.46
CA SER A 211 40.82 13.07 3.82
C SER A 211 40.22 11.97 2.94
N SER A 212 39.36 12.33 1.97
CA SER A 212 38.87 11.42 0.93
C SER A 212 39.00 12.08 -0.45
N TYR A 213 39.45 11.28 -1.43
CA TYR A 213 39.49 11.69 -2.84
C TYR A 213 38.96 10.56 -3.73
N THR A 214 38.32 10.94 -4.82
CA THR A 214 37.84 10.02 -5.85
C THR A 214 39.01 9.55 -6.69
N TYR A 215 39.41 8.29 -6.53
CA TYR A 215 40.57 7.71 -7.23
C TYR A 215 40.27 7.30 -8.68
N GLN A 216 39.03 6.88 -8.98
CA GLN A 216 38.60 6.41 -10.28
C GLN A 216 37.21 6.92 -10.64
N GLN A 217 37.01 7.20 -11.93
CA GLN A 217 35.72 7.52 -12.53
C GLN A 217 35.35 6.40 -13.51
N HIS A 218 34.13 5.86 -13.39
CA HIS A 218 33.56 4.94 -14.36
C HIS A 218 33.08 5.73 -15.57
N GLU A 219 33.73 5.53 -16.72
CA GLU A 219 33.30 6.07 -18.00
C GLU A 219 32.67 4.93 -18.82
N ILE A 220 31.40 5.08 -19.19
CA ILE A 220 30.68 4.05 -19.95
C ILE A 220 31.35 3.90 -21.32
N PHE A 221 31.70 2.66 -21.67
CA PHE A 221 32.37 2.35 -22.93
C PHE A 221 31.53 1.45 -23.83
N SER A 222 30.72 0.56 -23.26
CA SER A 222 29.83 -0.30 -24.02
C SER A 222 28.50 -0.51 -23.32
N ILE A 223 27.48 -0.75 -24.14
CA ILE A 223 26.13 -1.09 -23.70
C ILE A 223 25.74 -2.35 -24.46
N GLY A 224 25.54 -3.45 -23.74
CA GLY A 224 24.92 -4.66 -24.26
C GLY A 224 23.48 -4.71 -23.79
N TYR A 225 22.54 -5.13 -24.64
CA TYR A 225 21.22 -5.49 -24.17
C TYR A 225 20.68 -6.70 -24.93
N TYR A 226 19.87 -7.49 -24.22
CA TYR A 226 19.17 -8.67 -24.70
C TYR A 226 17.69 -8.49 -24.37
N VAL A 227 16.81 -8.68 -25.36
CA VAL A 227 15.35 -8.54 -25.26
C VAL A 227 14.70 -9.91 -25.32
#